data_AF-A0A7Y7P436-F1
#
_entry.id   AF-A0A7Y7P436-F1
#
_cell.length_a   1.000
_cell.length_b   1.000
_cell.length_c   1.000
_cell.angle_alpha   90.00
_cell.angle_beta   90.00
_cell.angle_gamma   90.00
#
_symmetry.space_group_name_H-M   'P 1'
#
loop_
_entity.id
_entity.type
_entity.pdbx_description
1 polymer ?
#
loop_
_entity_poly.entity_id
_entity_poly.type
_entity_poly.pdbx_seq_one_letter_code
_entity_poly.pdbx_strand_id
1 'polypeptide(L)'
;MRFITQILSLVVYIQCFGQNSNFDNNHIIQQLYKDEGYISLKSKVANDFANAKPGKWGEFVKGVDEELVVEDKIIAITFDACGGKYGSNYDKELIEYLRKEKIPATLFVSGLWIDENFKIFQSLSKDTLFEIENHGFNHKPCSVDGESEYGIKGTINVTDAFDEIEANARKIEMITGRRPKFFRSATAFIDEACAKIAKELGITVISFDILSGDAIPNAPINIIEKNVLSHIRPGAIIIMHFNHPKWNTYESLLQIIPKLRSMGYTFAKIENFPLKRKN
;
A
#
# COMPACT_ATOMS: atom_id res chain seq x y z
N MET A 1 -52.14 16.13 -42.65
CA MET A 1 -51.90 16.36 -41.21
C MET A 1 -50.99 15.24 -40.71
N ARG A 2 -49.76 15.59 -40.27
CA ARG A 2 -48.73 14.78 -39.58
C ARG A 2 -48.16 13.53 -40.29
N PHE A 3 -46.89 13.62 -40.69
CA PHE A 3 -45.92 12.52 -40.52
C PHE A 3 -44.56 13.07 -40.08
N ILE A 4 -43.89 12.27 -39.27
CA ILE A 4 -42.95 12.62 -38.20
C ILE A 4 -41.51 12.62 -38.73
N THR A 5 -40.78 13.73 -38.53
CA THR A 5 -39.32 13.79 -38.74
C THR A 5 -38.61 13.33 -37.46
N GLN A 6 -37.91 12.21 -37.57
CA GLN A 6 -37.11 11.61 -36.49
C GLN A 6 -35.71 12.25 -36.53
N ILE A 7 -35.38 13.07 -35.53
CA ILE A 7 -34.05 13.66 -35.37
C ILE A 7 -33.18 12.66 -34.60
N LEU A 8 -32.17 12.10 -35.29
CA LEU A 8 -31.10 11.34 -34.65
C LEU A 8 -30.18 12.32 -33.91
N SER A 9 -30.29 12.39 -32.59
CA SER A 9 -29.32 13.09 -31.75
C SER A 9 -28.11 12.19 -31.51
N LEU A 10 -27.03 12.44 -32.25
CA LEU A 10 -25.72 11.83 -32.03
C LEU A 10 -25.11 12.49 -30.77
N VAL A 11 -25.24 11.84 -29.61
CA VAL A 11 -24.58 12.27 -28.37
C VAL A 11 -23.11 11.85 -28.45
N VAL A 12 -22.23 12.83 -28.68
CA VAL A 12 -20.78 12.66 -28.55
C VAL A 12 -20.46 12.56 -27.06
N TYR A 13 -20.10 11.37 -26.58
CA TYR A 13 -19.53 11.19 -25.24
C TYR A 13 -18.07 11.68 -25.24
N ILE A 14 -17.85 12.91 -24.81
CA ILE A 14 -16.52 13.35 -24.38
C ILE A 14 -16.31 12.82 -22.96
N GLN A 15 -15.54 11.75 -22.81
CA GLN A 15 -15.04 11.35 -21.49
C GLN A 15 -13.94 12.35 -21.07
N CYS A 16 -14.31 13.34 -20.25
CA CYS A 16 -13.34 14.12 -19.50
C CYS A 16 -12.65 13.22 -18.46
N PHE A 17 -11.37 12.91 -18.70
CA PHE A 17 -10.43 12.49 -17.65
C PHE A 17 -10.03 13.74 -16.83
N GLY A 18 -10.94 14.24 -16.00
CA GLY A 18 -10.56 15.17 -14.94
C GLY A 18 -9.97 14.38 -13.79
N GLN A 19 -8.67 14.56 -13.50
CA GLN A 19 -8.14 14.29 -12.17
C GLN A 19 -9.01 15.06 -11.18
N ASN A 20 -9.49 14.40 -10.12
CA ASN A 20 -10.22 15.09 -9.08
C ASN A 20 -9.20 15.81 -8.20
N SER A 21 -8.84 17.04 -8.58
CA SER A 21 -7.85 17.89 -7.89
C SER A 21 -8.12 18.07 -6.40
N ASN A 22 -9.33 17.75 -5.92
CA ASN A 22 -9.68 17.84 -4.52
C ASN A 22 -9.02 16.75 -3.65
N PHE A 23 -8.46 15.70 -4.25
CA PHE A 23 -7.83 14.60 -3.50
C PHE A 23 -6.34 14.45 -3.81
N ASP A 24 -5.75 15.37 -4.58
CA ASP A 24 -4.30 15.37 -4.77
C ASP A 24 -3.57 15.67 -3.44
N ASN A 25 -2.34 15.18 -3.30
CA ASN A 25 -1.59 15.34 -2.06
C ASN A 25 -1.43 16.81 -1.63
N ASN A 26 -1.25 17.74 -2.57
CA ASN A 26 -1.07 19.15 -2.25
C ASN A 26 -2.36 19.76 -1.70
N HIS A 27 -3.51 19.42 -2.27
CA HIS A 27 -4.80 19.86 -1.79
C HIS A 27 -5.11 19.28 -0.40
N ILE A 28 -4.90 17.97 -0.24
CA ILE A 28 -5.20 17.28 1.02
C ILE A 28 -4.35 17.83 2.16
N ILE A 29 -3.03 18.03 1.96
CA ILE A 29 -2.19 18.53 3.04
C ILE A 29 -2.56 19.97 3.43
N GLN A 30 -2.92 20.83 2.46
CA GLN A 30 -3.40 22.18 2.73
C GLN A 30 -4.72 22.19 3.51
N GLN A 31 -5.62 21.24 3.24
CA GLN A 31 -6.85 21.07 3.98
C GLN A 31 -6.57 20.58 5.41
N LEU A 32 -5.72 19.56 5.57
CA LEU A 32 -5.34 19.00 6.87
C LEU A 32 -4.67 20.04 7.77
N TYR A 33 -3.86 20.94 7.21
CA TYR A 33 -3.22 22.00 7.99
C TYR A 33 -4.18 23.11 8.44
N LYS A 34 -5.44 23.10 7.98
CA LYS A 34 -6.53 23.95 8.50
C LYS A 34 -7.41 23.22 9.51
N ASP A 35 -7.22 21.91 9.70
CA ASP A 35 -7.95 21.09 10.66
C ASP A 35 -7.27 21.18 12.04
N GLU A 36 -7.95 21.77 13.01
CA GLU A 36 -7.40 21.94 14.37
C GLU A 36 -7.05 20.60 15.03
N GLY A 37 -7.81 19.54 14.75
CA GLY A 37 -7.54 18.19 15.25
C GLY A 37 -6.24 17.61 14.69
N TYR A 38 -5.98 17.78 13.40
CA TYR A 38 -4.73 17.37 12.76
C TYR A 38 -3.54 18.11 13.35
N ILE A 39 -3.63 19.43 13.46
CA ILE A 39 -2.56 20.27 14.01
C ILE A 39 -2.30 19.94 15.48
N SER A 40 -3.36 19.78 16.29
CA SER A 40 -3.24 19.41 17.70
C SER A 40 -2.56 18.05 17.87
N LEU A 41 -2.98 17.04 17.09
CA LEU A 41 -2.38 15.71 17.10
C LEU A 41 -0.92 15.76 16.65
N LYS A 42 -0.62 16.50 15.58
CA LYS A 42 0.75 16.71 15.08
C LYS A 42 1.65 17.33 16.14
N SER A 43 1.18 18.39 16.80
CA SER A 43 1.91 19.05 17.89
C SER A 43 2.12 18.12 19.08
N LYS A 44 1.12 17.30 19.44
CA LYS A 44 1.26 16.28 20.49
C LYS A 44 2.37 15.28 20.14
N VAL A 45 2.33 14.69 18.94
CA VAL A 45 3.36 13.74 18.48
C VAL A 45 4.74 14.39 18.42
N ALA A 46 4.83 15.62 17.89
CA ALA A 46 6.08 16.36 17.88
C ALA A 46 6.68 16.56 19.28
N ASN A 47 5.85 16.84 20.30
CA ASN A 47 6.28 17.01 21.68
C ASN A 47 6.67 15.68 22.33
N ASP A 48 5.84 14.65 22.18
CA ASP A 48 6.06 13.32 22.79
C ASP A 48 7.36 12.67 22.26
N PHE A 49 7.72 12.97 21.01
CA PHE A 49 8.89 12.42 20.34
C PHE A 49 10.02 13.46 20.12
N ALA A 50 9.97 14.63 20.75
CA ALA A 50 10.93 15.72 20.53
C ALA A 50 12.40 15.32 20.75
N ASN A 51 12.64 14.37 21.66
CA ASN A 51 13.96 13.82 21.97
C ASN A 51 14.08 12.33 21.63
N ALA A 52 13.18 11.81 20.80
CA ALA A 52 13.22 10.41 20.39
C ALA A 52 14.50 10.14 19.59
N LYS A 53 15.23 9.10 19.97
CA LYS A 53 16.29 8.55 19.13
C LYS A 53 15.66 7.64 18.07
N PRO A 54 16.12 7.66 16.82
CA PRO A 54 15.59 6.83 15.73
C PRO A 54 15.54 5.34 16.09
N GLY A 55 16.60 4.85 16.76
CA GLY A 55 16.75 3.43 17.05
C GLY A 55 17.33 2.69 15.85
N LYS A 56 16.96 1.42 15.67
CA LYS A 56 17.39 0.61 14.51
C LYS A 56 16.66 1.09 13.25
N TRP A 57 17.41 1.20 12.15
CA TRP A 57 16.90 1.40 10.79
C TRP A 57 16.86 0.07 10.05
N GLY A 58 15.74 -0.27 9.42
CA GLY A 58 15.61 -1.50 8.65
C GLY A 58 14.17 -1.90 8.35
N GLU A 59 14.03 -3.03 7.64
CA GLU A 59 12.72 -3.63 7.33
C GLU A 59 12.12 -4.36 8.54
N PHE A 60 13.00 -4.85 9.42
CA PHE A 60 12.67 -5.68 10.59
C PHE A 60 13.23 -5.03 11.85
N VAL A 61 12.46 -4.11 12.42
CA VAL A 61 12.81 -3.36 13.64
C VAL A 61 11.73 -3.51 14.70
N LYS A 62 12.05 -3.15 15.95
CA LYS A 62 11.08 -3.25 17.05
C LYS A 62 9.83 -2.41 16.74
N GLY A 63 8.66 -3.04 16.82
CA GLY A 63 7.38 -2.41 16.54
C GLY A 63 6.78 -2.79 15.19
N VAL A 64 7.53 -3.46 14.31
CA VAL A 64 7.08 -3.91 12.99
C VAL A 64 6.66 -5.39 13.04
N ASP A 65 5.45 -5.68 12.57
CA ASP A 65 4.93 -7.05 12.41
C ASP A 65 5.27 -7.62 11.02
N GLU A 66 5.46 -8.93 10.90
CA GLU A 66 5.97 -9.57 9.67
C GLU A 66 5.25 -10.88 9.28
N GLU A 67 4.46 -11.47 10.19
CA GLU A 67 3.77 -12.74 9.93
C GLU A 67 2.36 -12.77 10.54
N LEU A 68 1.49 -13.58 9.93
CA LEU A 68 0.19 -13.94 10.51
C LEU A 68 0.37 -15.03 11.57
N VAL A 69 -0.41 -14.95 12.65
CA VAL A 69 -0.51 -16.01 13.65
C VAL A 69 -1.58 -17.00 13.22
N VAL A 70 -1.15 -18.10 12.59
CA VAL A 70 -2.00 -19.16 12.07
C VAL A 70 -1.33 -20.54 12.25
N GLU A 71 -2.14 -21.57 12.46
CA GLU A 71 -1.68 -22.97 12.49
C GLU A 71 -1.85 -23.64 11.11
N ASP A 72 -2.87 -23.23 10.35
CA ASP A 72 -3.15 -23.76 9.02
C ASP A 72 -2.24 -23.14 7.95
N LYS A 73 -2.19 -23.78 6.77
CA LYS A 73 -1.47 -23.28 5.57
C LYS A 73 -2.15 -22.06 4.96
N ILE A 74 -2.20 -20.96 5.71
CA ILE A 74 -2.77 -19.68 5.32
C ILE A 74 -1.62 -18.69 5.13
N ILE A 75 -1.68 -17.92 4.06
CA ILE A 75 -0.71 -16.89 3.72
C ILE A 75 -1.42 -15.62 3.25
N ALA A 76 -0.74 -14.48 3.35
CA ALA A 76 -1.20 -13.23 2.74
C ALA A 76 -0.27 -12.87 1.56
N ILE A 77 -0.86 -12.60 0.40
CA ILE A 77 -0.15 -11.92 -0.69
C ILE A 77 -0.52 -10.45 -0.61
N THR A 78 0.49 -9.60 -0.57
CA THR A 78 0.33 -8.16 -0.44
C THR A 78 0.95 -7.44 -1.61
N PHE A 79 0.37 -6.32 -2.01
CA PHE A 79 0.85 -5.55 -3.15
C PHE A 79 1.03 -4.08 -2.79
N ASP A 80 2.21 -3.56 -3.05
CA ASP A 80 2.53 -2.15 -2.87
C ASP A 80 2.30 -1.38 -4.17
N ALA A 81 1.76 -0.17 -4.06
CA ALA A 81 1.64 0.80 -5.14
C ALA A 81 2.31 2.13 -4.75
N CYS A 82 3.51 2.34 -5.31
CA CYS A 82 4.44 3.39 -4.89
C CYS A 82 4.08 4.80 -5.39
N GLY A 83 3.75 4.96 -6.67
CA GLY A 83 3.45 6.26 -7.29
C GLY A 83 4.69 7.10 -7.67
N GLY A 84 4.43 8.20 -8.36
CA GLY A 84 5.45 9.15 -8.84
C GLY A 84 6.49 8.51 -9.76
N LYS A 85 7.76 8.95 -9.60
CA LYS A 85 8.89 8.42 -10.39
C LYS A 85 9.19 6.94 -10.14
N TYR A 86 8.61 6.35 -9.11
CA TYR A 86 8.76 4.94 -8.74
C TYR A 86 7.62 4.07 -9.28
N GLY A 87 6.77 4.61 -10.16
CA GLY A 87 5.74 3.86 -10.87
C GLY A 87 4.33 4.23 -10.43
N SER A 88 3.61 4.94 -11.31
CA SER A 88 2.18 5.26 -11.14
C SER A 88 1.27 4.45 -12.05
N ASN A 89 1.79 3.46 -12.76
CA ASN A 89 0.93 2.65 -13.63
C ASN A 89 0.07 1.69 -12.80
N TYR A 90 -0.81 0.96 -13.47
CA TYR A 90 -1.71 0.00 -12.85
C TYR A 90 -1.67 -1.32 -13.63
N ASP A 91 -1.31 -2.40 -12.96
CA ASP A 91 -1.37 -3.75 -13.51
C ASP A 91 -2.78 -4.31 -13.45
N LYS A 92 -3.54 -4.00 -14.50
CA LYS A 92 -4.91 -4.47 -14.66
C LYS A 92 -4.98 -6.00 -14.81
N GLU A 93 -4.03 -6.61 -15.50
CA GLU A 93 -4.05 -8.05 -15.76
C GLU A 93 -3.84 -8.84 -14.47
N LEU A 94 -2.91 -8.38 -13.63
CA LEU A 94 -2.71 -8.90 -12.28
C LEU A 94 -3.99 -8.82 -11.44
N ILE A 95 -4.63 -7.65 -11.36
CA ILE A 95 -5.80 -7.48 -10.49
C ILE A 95 -7.01 -8.28 -11.00
N GLU A 96 -7.24 -8.32 -12.32
CA GLU A 96 -8.30 -9.15 -12.89
C GLU A 96 -8.03 -10.64 -12.68
N TYR A 97 -6.76 -11.06 -12.67
CA TYR A 97 -6.39 -12.42 -12.32
C TYR A 97 -6.72 -12.76 -10.86
N LEU A 98 -6.39 -11.88 -9.90
CA LEU A 98 -6.77 -12.07 -8.50
C LEU A 98 -8.30 -12.20 -8.34
N ARG A 99 -9.06 -11.34 -9.02
CA ARG A 99 -10.54 -11.40 -9.05
C ARG A 99 -11.05 -12.72 -9.60
N LYS A 100 -10.56 -13.12 -10.78
CA LYS A 100 -10.95 -14.37 -11.45
C LYS A 100 -10.68 -15.59 -10.58
N GLU A 101 -9.51 -15.64 -9.96
CA GLU A 101 -9.10 -16.76 -9.11
C GLU A 101 -9.61 -16.64 -7.67
N LYS A 102 -10.33 -15.56 -7.34
CA LYS A 102 -10.88 -15.26 -6.00
C LYS A 102 -9.81 -15.27 -4.91
N ILE A 103 -8.68 -14.63 -5.19
CA ILE A 103 -7.55 -14.54 -4.28
C ILE A 103 -7.68 -13.24 -3.48
N PRO A 104 -8.03 -13.30 -2.19
CA PRO A 104 -7.99 -12.10 -1.35
C PRO A 104 -6.56 -11.58 -1.21
N ALA A 105 -6.40 -10.26 -1.19
CA ALA A 105 -5.09 -9.62 -1.06
C ALA A 105 -5.18 -8.30 -0.29
N THR A 106 -4.06 -7.87 0.29
CA THR A 106 -3.94 -6.56 0.93
C THR A 106 -3.11 -5.63 0.04
N LEU A 107 -3.67 -4.47 -0.31
CA LEU A 107 -3.06 -3.48 -1.20
C LEU A 107 -2.58 -2.30 -0.35
N PHE A 108 -1.28 -2.08 -0.25
CA PHE A 108 -0.70 -0.89 0.37
C PHE A 108 -0.55 0.19 -0.69
N VAL A 109 -1.25 1.31 -0.54
CA VAL A 109 -1.33 2.34 -1.59
C VAL A 109 -0.82 3.68 -1.07
N SER A 110 0.09 4.29 -1.83
CA SER A 110 0.63 5.61 -1.47
C SER A 110 -0.30 6.73 -1.91
N GLY A 111 -0.18 7.90 -1.27
CA GLY A 111 -0.89 9.11 -1.68
C GLY A 111 -0.57 9.50 -3.13
N LEU A 112 0.69 9.38 -3.54
CA LEU A 112 1.14 9.67 -4.91
C LEU A 112 0.50 8.75 -5.95
N TRP A 113 0.31 7.46 -5.63
CA TRP A 113 -0.35 6.55 -6.57
C TRP A 113 -1.84 6.87 -6.68
N ILE A 114 -2.49 7.25 -5.56
CA ILE A 114 -3.89 7.67 -5.55
C ILE A 114 -4.11 8.92 -6.41
N ASP A 115 -3.17 9.88 -6.40
CA ASP A 115 -3.26 11.11 -7.21
C ASP A 115 -3.41 10.80 -8.70
N GLU A 116 -2.59 9.88 -9.19
CA GLU A 116 -2.56 9.49 -10.60
C GLU A 116 -3.72 8.53 -10.96
N ASN A 117 -4.21 7.75 -10.00
CA ASN A 117 -5.13 6.63 -10.24
C ASN A 117 -6.44 6.73 -9.47
N PHE A 118 -6.93 7.93 -9.14
CA PHE A 118 -8.07 8.13 -8.24
C PHE A 118 -9.31 7.26 -8.54
N LYS A 119 -9.75 7.19 -9.81
CA LYS A 119 -10.92 6.36 -10.20
C LYS A 119 -10.65 4.86 -10.03
N ILE A 120 -9.42 4.42 -10.30
CA ILE A 120 -9.01 3.02 -10.12
C ILE A 120 -8.95 2.72 -8.64
N PHE A 121 -8.33 3.58 -7.83
CA PHE A 121 -8.31 3.47 -6.37
C PHE A 121 -9.72 3.34 -5.79
N GLN A 122 -10.66 4.21 -6.20
CA GLN A 122 -12.06 4.11 -5.77
C GLN A 122 -12.70 2.76 -6.14
N SER A 123 -12.41 2.24 -7.33
CA SER A 123 -12.88 0.92 -7.75
C SER A 123 -12.31 -0.20 -6.87
N LEU A 124 -10.99 -0.19 -6.64
CA LEU A 124 -10.30 -1.16 -5.78
C LEU A 124 -10.84 -1.12 -4.35
N SER A 125 -11.08 0.08 -3.79
CA SER A 125 -11.57 0.25 -2.42
C SER A 125 -12.98 -0.28 -2.16
N LYS A 126 -13.78 -0.48 -3.21
CA LYS A 126 -15.13 -1.04 -3.13
C LYS A 126 -15.14 -2.56 -3.34
N ASP A 127 -14.02 -3.12 -3.76
CA ASP A 127 -13.90 -4.54 -4.03
C ASP A 127 -13.62 -5.29 -2.72
N THR A 128 -14.57 -6.10 -2.28
CA THR A 128 -14.47 -6.84 -1.01
C THR A 128 -13.35 -7.87 -1.00
N LEU A 129 -12.81 -8.23 -2.17
CA LEU A 129 -11.67 -9.12 -2.28
C LEU A 129 -10.38 -8.47 -1.76
N PHE A 130 -10.30 -7.14 -1.78
CA PHE A 130 -9.11 -6.40 -1.43
C PHE A 130 -9.25 -5.65 -0.10
N GLU A 131 -8.16 -5.63 0.65
CA GLU A 131 -7.95 -4.71 1.78
C GLU A 131 -7.13 -3.51 1.29
N ILE A 132 -7.46 -2.28 1.70
CA ILE A 132 -6.74 -1.06 1.28
C ILE A 132 -5.98 -0.42 2.44
N GLU A 133 -4.67 -0.53 2.45
CA GLU A 133 -3.83 -0.09 3.56
C GLU A 133 -2.84 1.01 3.13
N ASN A 134 -2.17 1.60 4.11
CA ASN A 134 -1.41 2.84 3.93
C ASN A 134 0.03 2.56 3.50
N HIS A 135 0.47 3.14 2.37
CA HIS A 135 1.87 3.07 1.91
C HIS A 135 2.60 4.42 1.91
N GLY A 136 2.17 5.32 2.79
CA GLY A 136 2.77 6.64 2.93
C GLY A 136 2.19 7.68 1.99
N PHE A 137 2.22 8.94 2.41
CA PHE A 137 1.65 10.04 1.65
C PHE A 137 2.48 10.36 0.41
N ASN A 138 3.78 10.59 0.58
CA ASN A 138 4.70 10.98 -0.49
C ASN A 138 5.67 9.86 -0.89
N HIS A 139 5.41 8.63 -0.46
CA HIS A 139 6.25 7.46 -0.69
C HIS A 139 7.70 7.70 -0.21
N LYS A 140 7.82 8.13 1.05
CA LYS A 140 9.10 8.31 1.74
C LYS A 140 9.31 7.20 2.78
N PRO A 141 10.50 6.61 2.87
CA PRO A 141 10.85 5.77 4.02
C PRO A 141 10.69 6.57 5.31
N CYS A 142 9.98 6.03 6.30
CA CYS A 142 9.70 6.75 7.54
C CYS A 142 10.93 6.73 8.46
N SER A 143 11.60 7.87 8.54
CA SER A 143 12.71 8.17 9.44
C SER A 143 12.46 9.48 10.21
N VAL A 144 12.95 9.57 11.44
CA VAL A 144 12.94 10.81 12.23
C VAL A 144 14.25 11.60 12.12
N ASP A 145 15.22 11.13 11.34
CA ASP A 145 16.55 11.74 11.17
C ASP A 145 17.07 11.78 9.72
N GLY A 146 16.25 11.39 8.74
CA GLY A 146 16.57 11.52 7.31
C GLY A 146 17.22 10.30 6.67
N GLU A 147 17.22 9.14 7.34
CA GLU A 147 17.67 7.88 6.75
C GLU A 147 16.93 7.58 5.44
N SER A 148 17.65 7.02 4.49
CA SER A 148 17.20 6.89 3.10
C SER A 148 17.65 5.54 2.55
N GLU A 149 16.83 4.92 1.72
CA GLU A 149 17.11 3.59 1.16
C GLU A 149 16.73 3.54 -0.33
N TYR A 150 17.45 2.73 -1.11
CA TYR A 150 17.27 2.59 -2.56
C TYR A 150 17.21 3.93 -3.34
N GLY A 151 17.90 4.96 -2.84
CA GLY A 151 17.89 6.31 -3.42
C GLY A 151 16.57 7.07 -3.22
N ILE A 152 15.69 6.61 -2.33
CA ILE A 152 14.48 7.29 -1.91
C ILE A 152 14.78 8.05 -0.61
N LYS A 153 14.54 9.37 -0.62
CA LYS A 153 14.74 10.21 0.55
C LYS A 153 13.69 9.92 1.61
N GLY A 154 14.12 9.59 2.82
CA GLY A 154 13.20 9.43 3.95
C GLY A 154 12.62 10.75 4.43
N THR A 155 11.70 10.64 5.38
CA THR A 155 11.26 11.78 6.20
C THR A 155 12.43 12.28 7.05
N ILE A 156 12.51 13.59 7.28
CA ILE A 156 13.71 14.22 7.87
C ILE A 156 13.56 14.55 9.36
N ASN A 157 12.36 14.39 9.92
CA ASN A 157 12.04 14.68 11.32
C ASN A 157 10.70 14.04 11.71
N VAL A 158 10.35 14.12 13.00
CA VAL A 158 9.09 13.61 13.58
C VAL A 158 7.84 14.17 12.89
N THR A 159 7.82 15.46 12.56
CA THR A 159 6.65 16.09 11.93
C THR A 159 6.44 15.68 10.48
N ASP A 160 7.51 15.36 9.76
CA ASP A 160 7.48 14.79 8.42
C ASP A 160 7.05 13.32 8.46
N ALA A 161 7.58 12.55 9.40
CA ALA A 161 7.16 11.17 9.67
C ALA A 161 5.66 11.08 9.99
N PHE A 162 5.17 11.99 10.83
CA PHE A 162 3.75 12.12 11.13
C PHE A 162 2.93 12.37 9.87
N ASP A 163 3.31 13.34 9.03
CA ASP A 163 2.56 13.64 7.80
C ASP A 163 2.58 12.45 6.82
N GLU A 164 3.72 11.78 6.69
CA GLU A 164 3.86 10.62 5.80
C GLU A 164 2.89 9.50 6.18
N ILE A 165 2.66 9.27 7.47
CA ILE A 165 1.73 8.25 7.97
C ILE A 165 0.29 8.79 8.00
N GLU A 166 0.02 9.84 8.77
CA GLU A 166 -1.33 10.27 9.11
C GLU A 166 -2.06 10.94 7.96
N ALA A 167 -1.36 11.73 7.12
CA ALA A 167 -2.01 12.42 6.01
C ALA A 167 -2.60 11.43 5.01
N ASN A 168 -1.87 10.35 4.71
CA ASN A 168 -2.39 9.31 3.81
C ASN A 168 -3.48 8.46 4.47
N ALA A 169 -3.38 8.17 5.76
CA ALA A 169 -4.44 7.48 6.49
C ALA A 169 -5.77 8.26 6.41
N ARG A 170 -5.73 9.58 6.66
CA ARG A 170 -6.89 10.47 6.52
C ARG A 170 -7.37 10.60 5.08
N LYS A 171 -6.45 10.68 4.12
CA LYS A 171 -6.82 10.70 2.69
C LYS A 171 -7.59 9.45 2.28
N ILE A 172 -7.09 8.27 2.63
CA ILE A 172 -7.75 7.00 2.36
C ILE A 172 -9.13 6.97 3.06
N GLU A 173 -9.20 7.40 4.31
CA GLU A 173 -10.45 7.47 5.07
C GLU A 173 -11.48 8.42 4.43
N MET A 174 -11.07 9.61 3.99
CA MET A 174 -11.94 10.57 3.30
C MET A 174 -12.51 10.00 2.00
N ILE A 175 -11.73 9.21 1.26
CA ILE A 175 -12.15 8.66 -0.03
C ILE A 175 -13.03 7.41 0.14
N THR A 176 -12.69 6.56 1.11
CA THR A 176 -13.27 5.21 1.23
C THR A 176 -14.27 5.07 2.38
N GLY A 177 -14.28 6.00 3.32
CA GLY A 177 -15.01 5.89 4.58
C GLY A 177 -14.39 4.92 5.58
N ARG A 178 -13.23 4.32 5.27
CA ARG A 178 -12.52 3.36 6.13
C ARG A 178 -11.11 3.85 6.42
N ARG A 179 -10.79 4.00 7.71
CA ARG A 179 -9.42 4.26 8.16
C ARG A 179 -8.55 3.01 7.97
N PRO A 180 -7.37 3.12 7.32
CA PRO A 180 -6.37 2.05 7.29
C PRO A 180 -5.98 1.61 8.70
N LYS A 181 -5.79 0.31 8.89
CA LYS A 181 -5.30 -0.28 10.15
C LYS A 181 -3.78 -0.46 10.12
N PHE A 182 -3.23 -0.59 8.91
CA PHE A 182 -1.88 -1.01 8.66
C PHE A 182 -1.12 0.03 7.84
N PHE A 183 0.16 0.18 8.16
CA PHE A 183 1.11 1.00 7.41
C PHE A 183 2.32 0.17 7.03
N ARG A 184 2.70 0.21 5.76
CA ARG A 184 4.00 -0.26 5.29
C ARG A 184 4.77 0.93 4.79
N SER A 185 5.92 1.20 5.38
CA SER A 185 6.81 2.29 4.97
C SER A 185 7.27 2.09 3.53
N ALA A 186 7.51 3.18 2.79
CA ALA A 186 8.15 3.07 1.48
C ALA A 186 9.50 2.35 1.64
N THR A 187 9.86 1.54 0.64
CA THR A 187 11.00 0.60 0.68
C THR A 187 10.96 -0.44 1.80
N ALA A 188 9.86 -0.54 2.56
CA ALA A 188 9.73 -1.29 3.81
C ALA A 188 10.67 -0.86 4.96
N PHE A 189 11.63 0.02 4.72
CA PHE A 189 12.54 0.52 5.75
C PHE A 189 11.86 1.57 6.63
N ILE A 190 12.09 1.43 7.93
CA ILE A 190 11.55 2.30 8.96
C ILE A 190 12.50 2.32 10.16
N ASP A 191 12.50 3.41 10.93
CA ASP A 191 13.15 3.43 12.25
C ASP A 191 12.18 3.09 13.40
N GLU A 192 12.73 2.68 14.54
CA GLU A 192 11.91 2.32 15.70
C GLU A 192 11.12 3.50 16.30
N ALA A 193 11.55 4.74 16.07
CA ALA A 193 10.81 5.92 16.49
C ALA A 193 9.54 6.10 15.64
N CYS A 194 9.65 5.97 14.32
CA CYS A 194 8.54 5.95 13.37
C CYS A 194 7.56 4.81 13.68
N ALA A 195 8.05 3.61 13.99
CA ALA A 195 7.17 2.50 14.39
C ALA A 195 6.37 2.81 15.66
N LYS A 196 6.96 3.53 16.63
CA LYS A 196 6.24 4.01 17.82
C LYS A 196 5.26 5.14 17.49
N ILE A 197 5.64 6.08 16.62
CA ILE A 197 4.73 7.14 16.14
C ILE A 197 3.49 6.52 15.51
N ALA A 198 3.66 5.58 14.57
CA ALA A 198 2.53 4.87 13.94
C ALA A 198 1.61 4.21 14.99
N LYS A 199 2.19 3.57 16.00
CA LYS A 199 1.42 2.97 17.11
C LYS A 199 0.61 4.01 17.89
N GLU A 200 1.18 5.17 18.21
CA GLU A 200 0.46 6.27 18.88
C GLU A 200 -0.68 6.83 18.02
N LEU A 201 -0.58 6.71 16.69
CA LEU A 201 -1.63 7.05 15.72
C LEU A 201 -2.69 5.94 15.53
N GLY A 202 -2.57 4.84 16.30
CA GLY A 202 -3.45 3.68 16.21
C GLY A 202 -3.23 2.83 14.95
N ILE A 203 -2.07 2.95 14.30
CA ILE A 203 -1.73 2.23 13.07
C ILE A 203 -0.65 1.19 13.37
N THR A 204 -0.86 -0.03 12.93
CA THR A 204 0.12 -1.12 13.08
C THR A 204 1.08 -1.12 11.88
N VAL A 205 2.39 -1.15 12.15
CA VAL A 205 3.38 -1.21 11.07
C VAL A 205 3.61 -2.65 10.65
N ILE A 206 3.56 -2.90 9.33
CA ILE A 206 3.77 -4.22 8.75
C ILE A 206 4.87 -4.16 7.69
N SER A 207 5.82 -5.07 7.77
CA SER A 207 6.80 -5.33 6.71
C SER A 207 6.33 -6.54 5.88
N PHE A 208 7.10 -7.61 5.81
CA PHE A 208 6.79 -8.86 5.11
C PHE A 208 7.60 -10.03 5.68
N ASP A 209 7.24 -11.25 5.34
CA ASP A 209 8.06 -12.45 5.62
C ASP A 209 8.92 -12.84 4.41
N ILE A 210 8.36 -12.66 3.21
CA ILE A 210 8.95 -13.12 1.95
C ILE A 210 9.07 -11.97 0.96
N LEU A 211 10.30 -11.59 0.65
CA LEU A 211 10.63 -10.67 -0.44
C LEU A 211 10.57 -11.42 -1.78
N SER A 212 9.60 -11.09 -2.63
CA SER A 212 9.47 -11.74 -3.94
C SER A 212 10.60 -11.35 -4.91
N GLY A 213 11.11 -10.13 -4.81
CA GLY A 213 12.09 -9.56 -5.74
C GLY A 213 11.47 -9.01 -7.03
N ASP A 214 10.14 -8.92 -7.09
CA ASP A 214 9.42 -8.39 -8.26
C ASP A 214 9.62 -6.88 -8.47
N ALA A 215 10.05 -6.17 -7.42
CA ALA A 215 10.38 -4.74 -7.44
C ALA A 215 11.63 -4.40 -8.29
N ILE A 216 12.34 -5.40 -8.81
CA ILE A 216 13.51 -5.21 -9.66
C ILE A 216 13.06 -5.21 -11.13
N PRO A 217 13.35 -4.14 -11.90
CA PRO A 217 12.99 -4.07 -13.31
C PRO A 217 13.49 -5.30 -14.09
N ASN A 218 12.57 -5.97 -14.80
CA ASN A 218 12.85 -7.17 -15.60
C ASN A 218 13.40 -8.37 -14.81
N ALA A 219 13.17 -8.45 -13.49
CA ALA A 219 13.50 -9.65 -12.71
C ALA A 219 12.93 -10.90 -13.39
N PRO A 220 13.74 -11.95 -13.63
CA PRO A 220 13.26 -13.15 -14.30
C PRO A 220 12.15 -13.85 -13.49
N ILE A 221 11.11 -14.30 -14.18
CA ILE A 221 9.95 -14.99 -13.58
C ILE A 221 10.38 -16.14 -12.67
N ASN A 222 11.35 -16.95 -13.10
CA ASN A 222 11.84 -18.09 -12.32
C ASN A 222 12.58 -17.68 -11.03
N ILE A 223 13.14 -16.47 -10.97
CA ILE A 223 13.77 -15.94 -9.76
C ILE A 223 12.70 -15.49 -8.78
N ILE A 224 11.69 -14.74 -9.24
CA ILE A 224 10.56 -14.31 -8.41
C ILE A 224 9.83 -15.53 -7.84
N GLU A 225 9.54 -16.53 -8.70
CA GLU A 225 8.92 -17.78 -8.30
C GLU A 225 9.76 -18.51 -7.24
N LYS A 226 11.06 -18.67 -7.48
CA LYS A 226 11.97 -19.34 -6.55
C LYS A 226 11.98 -18.64 -5.19
N ASN A 227 12.11 -17.31 -5.17
CA ASN A 227 12.14 -16.53 -3.93
C ASN A 227 10.89 -16.77 -3.08
N VAL A 228 9.72 -16.86 -3.72
CA VAL A 228 8.47 -17.11 -3.01
C VAL A 228 8.38 -18.57 -2.54
N LEU A 229 8.55 -19.53 -3.45
CA LEU A 229 8.27 -20.93 -3.15
C LEU A 229 9.31 -21.57 -2.21
N SER A 230 10.57 -21.09 -2.20
CA SER A 230 11.60 -21.67 -1.32
C SER A 230 11.48 -21.23 0.14
N HIS A 231 10.74 -20.16 0.42
CA HIS A 231 10.58 -19.60 1.78
C HIS A 231 9.15 -19.73 2.31
N ILE A 232 8.23 -20.30 1.53
CA ILE A 232 6.81 -20.35 1.91
C ILE A 232 6.56 -21.24 3.13
N ARG A 233 5.80 -20.71 4.07
CA ARG A 233 5.37 -21.37 5.31
C ARG A 233 4.01 -20.82 5.77
N PRO A 234 3.29 -21.53 6.65
CA PRO A 234 2.12 -20.97 7.34
C PRO A 234 2.41 -19.59 7.93
N GLY A 235 1.49 -18.66 7.71
CA GLY A 235 1.54 -17.28 8.21
C GLY A 235 2.41 -16.32 7.41
N ALA A 236 3.06 -16.76 6.33
CA ALA A 236 3.89 -15.89 5.52
C ALA A 236 3.11 -14.73 4.90
N ILE A 237 3.68 -13.52 4.99
CA ILE A 237 3.25 -12.32 4.29
C ILE A 237 4.21 -12.11 3.11
N ILE A 238 3.72 -12.22 1.88
CA ILE A 238 4.52 -12.03 0.67
C ILE A 238 4.36 -10.59 0.18
N ILE A 239 5.48 -9.89 -0.04
CA ILE A 239 5.47 -8.55 -0.66
C ILE A 239 5.67 -8.66 -2.18
N MET A 240 4.78 -8.01 -2.91
CA MET A 240 4.79 -7.85 -4.38
C MET A 240 4.31 -6.43 -4.74
N HIS A 241 4.21 -6.11 -6.03
CA HIS A 241 3.87 -4.77 -6.53
C HIS A 241 2.85 -4.85 -7.68
N PHE A 242 1.95 -3.87 -7.76
CA PHE A 242 0.93 -3.80 -8.84
C PHE A 242 0.96 -2.50 -9.64
N ASN A 243 2.01 -1.69 -9.45
CA ASN A 243 2.21 -0.41 -10.11
C ASN A 243 3.16 -0.46 -11.33
N HIS A 244 3.59 -1.66 -11.73
CA HIS A 244 4.55 -1.90 -12.82
C HIS A 244 4.05 -2.97 -13.83
N PRO A 245 3.04 -2.68 -14.67
CA PRO A 245 2.44 -3.65 -15.60
C PRO A 245 3.36 -4.16 -16.72
N LYS A 246 4.59 -3.65 -16.80
CA LYS A 246 5.60 -4.10 -17.78
C LYS A 246 6.68 -4.97 -17.15
N TRP A 247 6.56 -5.23 -15.85
CA TRP A 247 7.44 -6.14 -15.12
C TRP A 247 6.74 -7.49 -14.99
N ASN A 248 7.44 -8.45 -14.40
CA ASN A 248 7.04 -9.86 -14.45
C ASN A 248 6.19 -10.30 -13.24
N THR A 249 5.56 -9.38 -12.49
CA THR A 249 4.77 -9.75 -11.30
C THR A 249 3.58 -10.61 -11.67
N TYR A 250 2.79 -10.19 -12.66
CA TYR A 250 1.63 -10.94 -13.14
C TYR A 250 2.02 -12.33 -13.67
N GLU A 251 3.01 -12.40 -14.55
CA GLU A 251 3.48 -13.65 -15.14
C GLU A 251 4.03 -14.61 -14.09
N SER A 252 4.66 -14.08 -13.03
CA SER A 252 5.11 -14.87 -11.89
C SER A 252 3.94 -15.44 -11.09
N LEU A 253 2.88 -14.66 -10.86
CA LEU A 253 1.68 -15.15 -10.16
C LEU A 253 1.00 -16.31 -10.91
N LEU A 254 1.00 -16.28 -12.25
CA LEU A 254 0.48 -17.40 -13.05
C LEU A 254 1.20 -18.73 -12.77
N GLN A 255 2.46 -18.68 -12.34
CA GLN A 255 3.25 -19.86 -11.96
C GLN A 255 3.15 -20.18 -10.46
N ILE A 256 3.19 -19.15 -9.62
CA ILE A 256 3.23 -19.28 -8.15
C ILE A 256 1.91 -19.80 -7.60
N ILE A 257 0.77 -19.21 -8.00
CA ILE A 257 -0.54 -19.51 -7.37
C ILE A 257 -0.95 -20.97 -7.52
N PRO A 258 -0.86 -21.61 -8.72
CA PRO A 258 -1.20 -23.03 -8.84
C PRO A 258 -0.33 -23.94 -7.97
N LYS A 259 0.95 -23.61 -7.81
CA LYS A 259 1.90 -24.36 -6.97
C LYS A 259 1.57 -24.21 -5.49
N LEU A 260 1.26 -22.99 -5.03
CA LEU A 260 0.82 -22.77 -3.65
C LEU A 260 -0.47 -23.55 -3.34
N ARG A 261 -1.43 -23.55 -4.25
CA ARG A 261 -2.67 -24.33 -4.10
C ARG A 261 -2.41 -25.83 -4.06
N SER A 262 -1.53 -26.36 -4.91
CA SER A 262 -1.19 -27.80 -4.90
C SER A 262 -0.45 -28.21 -3.62
N MET A 263 0.28 -27.28 -2.99
CA MET A 263 0.89 -27.46 -1.67
C MET A 263 -0.12 -27.35 -0.50
N GLY A 264 -1.39 -27.01 -0.79
CA GLY A 264 -2.47 -26.88 0.19
C GLY A 264 -2.59 -25.50 0.83
N TYR A 265 -1.98 -24.45 0.27
CA TYR A 265 -2.12 -23.10 0.80
C TYR A 265 -3.42 -22.43 0.37
N THR A 266 -4.00 -21.67 1.31
CA THR A 266 -5.10 -20.72 1.07
C THR A 266 -4.65 -19.29 1.34
N PHE A 267 -5.36 -18.33 0.77
CA PHE A 267 -4.99 -16.91 0.82
C PHE A 267 -5.95 -16.13 1.72
N ALA A 268 -5.42 -15.13 2.43
CA ALA A 268 -6.19 -14.25 3.30
C ALA A 268 -5.74 -12.79 3.18
N LYS A 269 -6.61 -11.88 3.62
CA LYS A 269 -6.24 -10.49 3.91
C LYS A 269 -5.55 -10.45 5.27
N ILE A 270 -4.66 -9.48 5.47
CA ILE A 270 -3.95 -9.32 6.74
C ILE A 270 -4.93 -9.14 7.90
N GLU A 271 -5.96 -8.31 7.77
CA GLU A 271 -6.95 -8.09 8.84
C GLU A 271 -7.70 -9.34 9.32
N ASN A 272 -7.62 -10.46 8.59
CA ASN A 272 -8.33 -11.68 8.98
C ASN A 272 -7.67 -12.39 10.16
N PHE A 273 -6.41 -12.09 10.49
CA PHE A 273 -5.63 -12.82 11.50
C PHE A 273 -4.82 -11.89 12.41
N PRO A 274 -4.53 -12.32 13.66
CA PRO A 274 -3.55 -11.64 14.50
C PRO A 274 -2.16 -11.66 13.86
N LEU A 275 -1.33 -10.70 14.23
CA LEU A 275 0.02 -10.53 13.70
C LEU A 275 1.08 -10.83 14.76
N LYS A 276 2.26 -11.22 14.30
CA LYS A 276 3.43 -11.46 15.13
C LYS A 276 4.68 -10.83 14.50
N ARG A 277 5.59 -10.45 15.39
CA ARG A 277 6.97 -10.03 15.10
C ARG A 277 7.89 -11.24 15.28
N LYS A 278 8.95 -11.37 14.46
CA LYS A 278 10.05 -12.26 14.85
C LYS A 278 10.96 -11.49 15.81
N ASN A 279 11.33 -12.16 16.91
CA ASN A 279 12.18 -11.60 17.96
C ASN A 279 13.60 -11.33 17.46
#